data_AF-A0A6B3FJG6-F1
#
_entry.id   AF-A0A6B3FJG6-F1
#
_cell.length_a   1.000
_cell.length_b   1.000
_cell.length_c   1.000
_cell.angle_alpha   90.00
_cell.angle_beta   90.00
_cell.angle_gamma   90.00
#
_symmetry.space_group_name_H-M   'P 1'
#
loop_
_entity.id
_entity.type
_entity.pdbx_description
1 polymer ?
#
loop_
_entity_poly.entity_id
_entity_poly.type
_entity_poly.pdbx_seq_one_letter_code
_entity_poly.pdbx_strand_id
1 'polypeptide(L)' 'HAFEHTLIDALTRRKRMQGYETLWQPGMDHAGIATQNKVEQQLAGEGKSRQDLGREAFVARVWQWKEE' A
#
# COMPACT_ATOMS: atom_id res chain seq x y z
N HIS A 1 3.22 -4.73 10.22
CA HIS A 1 1.97 -5.34 9.75
C HIS A 1 1.36 -6.33 10.74
N ALA A 2 1.75 -7.61 10.77
CA ALA A 2 1.04 -8.62 11.57
C ALA A 2 0.97 -8.29 13.08
N PHE A 3 2.09 -7.85 13.66
CA PHE A 3 2.16 -7.41 15.06
C PHE A 3 1.20 -6.24 15.37
N GLU A 4 1.27 -5.17 14.57
CA GLU A 4 0.43 -3.97 14.76
C GLU A 4 -1.06 -4.29 14.57
N HIS A 5 -1.42 -5.05 13.52
CA HIS A 5 -2.80 -5.47 13.30
C HIS A 5 -3.33 -6.35 14.43
N THR A 6 -2.49 -7.22 15.00
CA THR A 6 -2.88 -8.06 16.15
C THR A 6 -3.21 -7.19 17.36
N LEU A 7 -2.42 -6.15 17.63
CA LEU A 7 -2.71 -5.22 18.73
C LEU A 7 -4.01 -4.44 18.51
N ILE A 8 -4.21 -3.88 17.31
CA ILE A 8 -5.41 -3.12 16.96
C ILE A 8 -6.66 -4.01 17.04
N ASP A 9 -6.60 -5.23 16.51
CA ASP A 9 -7.68 -6.20 16.53
C ASP A 9 -8.03 -6.63 17.97
N ALA A 10 -7.03 -6.98 18.78
CA ALA A 10 -7.25 -7.38 20.17
C ALA A 10 -7.92 -6.27 21.00
N LEU A 11 -7.48 -5.02 20.84
CA LEU A 11 -8.08 -3.87 21.53
C LEU A 11 -9.51 -3.61 21.06
N THR A 12 -9.74 -3.65 19.74
CA THR A 12 -11.05 -3.42 19.14
C THR A 12 -12.07 -4.47 19.59
N ARG A 13 -11.68 -5.74 19.58
CA ARG A 13 -12.52 -6.86 20.05
C ARG A 13 -12.81 -6.74 21.54
N ARG A 14 -11.79 -6.49 22.35
CA ARG A 14 -11.96 -6.32 23.80
C ARG A 14 -12.95 -5.19 24.11
N LYS A 15 -12.81 -4.03 23.47
CA LYS A 15 -13.71 -2.89 23.69
C LYS A 15 -15.13 -3.18 23.22
N ARG A 16 -15.31 -3.88 22.10
CA ARG A 16 -16.63 -4.34 21.65
C ARG A 16 -17.30 -5.27 22.66
N MET A 17 -16.56 -6.22 23.21
CA MET A 17 -17.07 -7.14 24.26
C MET A 17 -17.41 -6.42 25.57
N GLN A 18 -16.84 -5.24 25.81
CA GLN A 18 -17.16 -4.39 26.96
C GLN A 18 -18.38 -3.48 26.72
N GLY A 19 -19.09 -3.64 25.61
CA GLY A 19 -20.32 -2.89 25.29
C GLY A 19 -20.10 -1.55 24.58
N TYR A 20 -18.87 -1.25 24.15
CA TYR A 20 -18.59 -0.03 23.39
C TYR A 20 -18.87 -0.24 21.89
N GLU A 21 -19.41 0.79 21.24
CA GLU A 21 -19.40 0.87 19.78
C GLU A 21 -17.98 1.17 19.29
N THR A 22 -17.39 0.23 18.57
CA THR A 22 -16.01 0.33 18.08
C THR A 22 -15.95 0.28 16.56
N LEU A 23 -15.35 1.31 15.97
CA LEU A 23 -15.02 1.37 14.54
C LEU A 23 -13.52 1.12 14.35
N TRP A 24 -13.20 0.08 13.58
CA TRP A 24 -11.88 -0.08 12.99
C TRP A 24 -12.01 0.13 11.48
N GLN A 25 -11.49 1.27 11.01
CA GLN A 25 -11.51 1.62 9.59
C GLN A 25 -10.17 1.23 8.95
N PRO A 26 -10.11 0.16 8.14
CA PRO A 26 -8.91 -0.18 7.41
C PRO A 26 -8.67 0.81 6.26
N GLY A 27 -7.41 0.97 5.88
CA GLY A 27 -6.97 1.81 4.77
C GLY A 27 -5.58 1.42 4.31
N MET A 28 -5.22 1.86 3.10
CA MET A 28 -3.90 1.66 2.52
C MET A 28 -3.34 3.02 2.10
N ASP A 29 -2.07 3.25 2.40
CA ASP A 29 -1.37 4.43 1.92
C ASP A 29 -0.90 4.21 0.47
N HIS A 30 -1.06 5.24 -0.37
CA HIS A 30 -0.55 5.28 -1.73
C HIS A 30 0.99 5.26 -1.79
N ALA A 31 1.67 5.62 -0.69
CA ALA A 31 3.11 5.52 -0.51
C ALA A 31 3.94 6.20 -1.62
N GLY A 32 3.49 7.37 -2.12
CA GLY A 32 3.98 8.10 -3.29
C GLY A 32 5.41 7.76 -3.78
N ILE A 33 6.44 8.32 -3.13
CA ILE A 33 7.86 8.13 -3.53
C ILE A 33 8.31 6.67 -3.37
N ALA A 34 7.85 5.96 -2.34
CA ALA A 34 8.25 4.58 -2.11
C ALA A 34 7.71 3.65 -3.20
N THR A 35 6.45 3.81 -3.58
CA THR A 35 5.81 3.14 -4.71
C THR A 35 6.55 3.43 -6.01
N GLN A 36 6.84 4.70 -6.27
CA GLN A 36 7.59 5.12 -7.45
C GLN A 36 8.96 4.44 -7.53
N ASN A 37 9.72 4.46 -6.43
CA ASN A 37 11.04 3.84 -6.36
C ASN A 37 10.97 2.33 -6.59
N LYS A 38 9.93 1.66 -6.08
CA LYS A 38 9.76 0.22 -6.27
C LYS A 38 9.48 -0.15 -7.74
N VAL A 39 8.63 0.63 -8.40
CA VAL A 39 8.33 0.46 -9.83
C VAL A 39 9.55 0.80 -10.69
N GLU A 40 10.29 1.85 -10.36
CA GLU A 40 11.56 2.18 -11.04
C GLU A 40 12.61 1.06 -10.89
N GLN A 41 12.71 0.41 -9.72
CA GLN A 41 13.58 -0.75 -9.54
C GLN A 41 13.17 -1.95 -10.41
N GLN A 42 11.87 -2.20 -10.58
CA GLN A 42 11.38 -3.24 -11.48
C GLN A 42 11.71 -2.91 -12.95
N LEU A 43 11.50 -1.67 -13.37
CA LEU A 43 11.84 -1.21 -14.72
C LEU A 43 13.34 -1.32 -15.00
N ALA A 44 14.19 -0.99 -14.03
CA ALA A 44 15.63 -1.15 -14.16
C ALA A 44 16.02 -2.62 -14.39
N GLY A 45 15.31 -3.57 -13.77
CA GLY A 45 15.45 -5.01 -14.04
C GLY A 45 15.05 -5.42 -15.46
N GLU A 46 14.15 -4.66 -16.10
CA GLU A 46 13.77 -4.79 -17.52
C GLU A 46 14.69 -4.01 -18.48
N GLY A 47 15.72 -3.33 -17.95
CA GLY A 47 16.62 -2.48 -18.74
C GLY A 47 15.98 -1.18 -19.22
N LYS A 48 14.88 -0.73 -18.60
CA LYS A 48 14.16 0.49 -18.92
C LYS A 48 14.17 1.48 -17.76
N SER A 49 13.97 2.74 -18.07
CA SER A 49 13.77 3.82 -17.10
C SER A 49 12.36 4.39 -17.21
N ARG A 50 11.94 5.15 -16.20
CA ARG A 50 10.69 5.93 -16.29
C ARG A 50 10.71 6.96 -17.41
N GLN A 51 11.90 7.45 -17.81
CA GLN A 51 12.01 8.41 -18.90
C GLN A 51 11.70 7.76 -20.25
N ASP A 52 12.03 6.47 -20.42
CA ASP A 52 11.76 5.73 -21.66
C ASP A 52 10.27 5.48 -21.89
N LEU A 53 9.47 5.43 -20.81
CA LEU A 53 8.03 5.20 -20.87
C LEU A 53 7.21 6.48 -21.06
N GLY A 54 7.70 7.61 -20.54
CA GLY A 54 6.91 8.82 -20.39
C GLY A 54 5.86 8.71 -19.27
N ARG A 55 5.26 9.86 -18.91
CA ARG A 55 4.43 10.00 -17.70
C ARG A 55 3.20 9.10 -17.68
N GLU A 56 2.43 9.07 -18.77
CA GLU A 56 1.15 8.33 -18.79
C GLU A 56 1.35 6.83 -18.67
N ALA A 57 2.27 6.26 -19.44
CA ALA A 57 2.59 4.84 -19.38
C ALA A 57 3.22 4.44 -18.03
N PHE A 58 4.06 5.30 -17.45
CA PHE A 58 4.59 5.08 -16.11
C PHE A 58 3.49 5.08 -15.03
N VAL A 59 2.55 6.02 -15.09
CA VAL A 59 1.41 6.05 -14.15
C VAL A 59 0.55 4.80 -14.29
N ALA A 60 0.27 4.35 -15.51
CA ALA A 60 -0.47 3.10 -15.73
C ALA A 60 0.27 1.88 -15.14
N ARG A 61 1.60 1.83 -15.29
CA ARG A 61 2.45 0.78 -14.70
C ARG A 61 2.42 0.80 -13.17
N VAL A 62 2.44 2.00 -12.56
CA VAL A 62 2.30 2.16 -11.10
C VAL A 62 0.95 1.64 -10.61
N TRP A 63 -0.13 1.91 -11.34
CA TRP A 63 -1.46 1.38 -11.00
C TRP A 63 -1.54 -0.14 -11.13
N GLN A 64 -0.96 -0.72 -12.19
CA GLN A 64 -0.86 -2.17 -12.32
C GLN A 64 -0.12 -2.79 -11.13
N TRP A 65 1.02 -2.20 -10.72
CA TRP A 65 1.76 -2.69 -9.56
C TRP A 65 0.97 -2.57 -8.25
N LYS A 66 0.13 -1.55 -8.11
CA LYS A 66 -0.71 -1.37 -6.92
C LYS A 66 -1.86 -2.39 -6.85
N GLU A 67 -2.32 -2.89 -7.99
CA GLU A 67 -3.40 -3.88 -8.07
C GLU A 67 -2.90 -5.33 -7.86
N GLU A 68 -1.61 -5.59 -8.04
CA GLU A 68 -0.94 -6.83 -7.64
C GLU A 68 -0.86 -6.98 -6.11
#